data_AF-A0A417CKF6-F1
#
_entry.id   AF-A0A417CKF6-F1
#
_cell.length_a   1.000
_cell.length_b   1.000
_cell.length_c   1.000
_cell.angle_alpha   90.00
_cell.angle_beta   90.00
_cell.angle_gamma   90.00
#
_symmetry.space_group_name_H-M   'P 1'
#
loop_
_entity.id
_entity.type
_entity.pdbx_description
1 polymer ?
#
loop_
_entity_poly.entity_id
_entity_poly.type
_entity_poly.pdbx_seq_one_letter_code
_entity_poly.pdbx_strand_id
1 'polypeptide(L)'
;MTETQQTINNVIAKMIAYSDGNKHDIAHFLKVYTYARMIGEMENLTERKQKILEIAAVIHDIACPVCRVKYGNTNGSNQEKESPKLVENFLKDVEIDDEMKERINYLVSHHHTYTNVDGLDYRILLEADFLVNADESEMSENAVETARERVFETNTGKKLLTSIYKLPAR
;
A
#
# COMPACT_ATOMS: atom_id res chain seq x y z
N MET A 1 -4.93 -17.43 16.91
CA MET A 1 -4.87 -16.25 16.02
C MET A 1 -5.26 -15.05 16.85
N THR A 2 -4.50 -13.96 16.84
CA THR A 2 -4.87 -12.73 17.55
C THR A 2 -6.08 -12.07 16.87
N GLU A 3 -6.87 -11.27 17.61
CA GLU A 3 -8.00 -10.51 17.02
C GLU A 3 -7.53 -9.59 15.89
N THR A 4 -6.34 -9.01 16.03
CA THR A 4 -5.65 -8.23 14.98
C THR A 4 -5.46 -9.03 13.70
N GLN A 5 -4.86 -10.23 13.80
CA GLN A 5 -4.62 -11.08 12.61
C GLN A 5 -5.93 -11.56 11.97
N GLN A 6 -6.96 -11.82 12.77
CA GLN A 6 -8.28 -12.18 12.25
C GLN A 6 -8.91 -11.00 11.49
N THR A 7 -8.80 -9.78 12.01
CA THR A 7 -9.28 -8.57 11.32
C THR A 7 -8.62 -8.43 9.96
N ILE A 8 -7.29 -8.54 9.88
CA ILE A 8 -6.54 -8.40 8.63
C ILE A 8 -6.93 -9.50 7.62
N ASN A 9 -7.05 -10.75 8.06
CA ASN A 9 -7.48 -11.85 7.19
C ASN A 9 -8.89 -11.61 6.62
N ASN A 10 -9.81 -11.06 7.43
CA ASN A 10 -11.15 -10.70 6.97
C ASN A 10 -11.12 -9.57 5.93
N VAL A 11 -10.27 -8.55 6.14
CA VAL A 11 -10.06 -7.45 5.16
C VAL A 11 -9.48 -7.99 3.86
N ILE A 12 -8.47 -8.87 3.91
CA ILE A 12 -7.90 -9.53 2.73
C ILE A 12 -8.97 -10.32 1.98
N ALA A 13 -9.73 -11.18 2.65
CA ALA A 13 -10.79 -11.96 2.02
C ALA A 13 -11.87 -11.07 1.39
N LYS A 14 -12.23 -9.97 2.06
CA LYS A 14 -13.18 -8.96 1.55
C LYS A 14 -12.63 -8.27 0.31
N MET A 15 -11.34 -7.90 0.30
CA MET A 15 -10.71 -7.26 -0.86
C MET A 15 -10.57 -8.21 -2.05
N ILE A 16 -10.24 -9.48 -1.82
CA ILE A 16 -10.23 -10.53 -2.87
C ILE A 16 -11.62 -10.63 -3.52
N ALA A 17 -12.68 -10.67 -2.72
CA ALA A 17 -14.05 -10.69 -3.23
C ALA A 17 -14.40 -9.40 -3.99
N TYR A 18 -13.96 -8.24 -3.48
CA TYR A 18 -14.14 -6.94 -4.13
C TYR A 18 -13.44 -6.85 -5.49
N SER A 19 -12.30 -7.51 -5.67
CA SER A 19 -11.55 -7.54 -6.93
C SER A 19 -12.26 -8.30 -8.06
N ASP A 20 -13.39 -8.97 -7.81
CA ASP A 20 -14.26 -9.62 -8.80
C ASP A 20 -13.49 -10.48 -9.84
N GLY A 21 -12.56 -11.30 -9.35
CA GLY A 21 -11.77 -12.20 -10.18
C GLY A 21 -10.60 -11.55 -10.92
N ASN A 22 -10.32 -10.26 -10.72
CA ASN A 22 -9.10 -9.62 -11.24
C ASN A 22 -7.86 -10.13 -10.51
N LYS A 23 -7.24 -11.17 -11.06
CA LYS A 23 -6.06 -11.84 -10.49
C LYS A 23 -4.83 -10.93 -10.43
N HIS A 24 -4.73 -9.95 -11.33
CA HIS A 24 -3.63 -9.01 -11.35
C HIS A 24 -3.68 -8.12 -10.11
N ASP A 25 -4.81 -7.45 -9.88
CA ASP A 25 -5.02 -6.60 -8.69
C ASP A 25 -4.85 -7.41 -7.39
N ILE A 26 -5.39 -8.64 -7.35
CA ILE A 26 -5.24 -9.53 -6.20
C ILE A 26 -3.77 -9.85 -5.91
N ALA A 27 -3.01 -10.24 -6.94
CA ALA A 27 -1.59 -10.56 -6.78
C ALA A 27 -0.79 -9.33 -6.35
N HIS A 28 -1.10 -8.17 -6.94
CA HIS A 28 -0.45 -6.91 -6.64
C HIS A 28 -0.61 -6.54 -5.16
N PHE A 29 -1.84 -6.37 -4.66
CA PHE A 29 -2.02 -5.93 -3.27
C PHE A 29 -1.51 -6.97 -2.26
N LEU A 30 -1.53 -8.27 -2.57
CA LEU A 30 -0.97 -9.29 -1.67
C LEU A 30 0.55 -9.18 -1.54
N LYS A 31 1.26 -8.85 -2.63
CA LYS A 31 2.69 -8.55 -2.57
C LYS A 31 2.94 -7.27 -1.77
N VAL A 32 2.20 -6.20 -2.05
CA VAL A 32 2.32 -4.90 -1.35
C VAL A 32 2.06 -5.06 0.14
N TYR A 33 0.98 -5.75 0.52
CA TYR A 33 0.65 -6.11 1.91
C TYR A 33 1.81 -6.82 2.60
N THR A 34 2.40 -7.82 1.94
CA THR A 34 3.48 -8.61 2.54
C THR A 34 4.73 -7.77 2.77
N TYR A 35 5.11 -6.92 1.81
CA TYR A 35 6.23 -5.99 1.98
C TYR A 35 5.94 -4.95 3.07
N ALA A 36 4.77 -4.32 3.03
CA ALA A 36 4.37 -3.30 4.01
C ALA A 36 4.39 -3.87 5.43
N ARG A 37 3.82 -5.06 5.63
CA ARG A 37 3.82 -5.75 6.93
C ARG A 37 5.25 -5.97 7.43
N MET A 38 6.09 -6.61 6.61
CA MET A 38 7.47 -6.93 6.99
C MET A 38 8.28 -5.67 7.30
N ILE A 39 8.18 -4.64 6.46
CA ILE A 39 8.88 -3.37 6.69
C ILE A 39 8.38 -2.73 8.00
N GLY A 40 7.07 -2.69 8.23
CA GLY A 40 6.49 -2.16 9.47
C GLY A 40 6.99 -2.86 10.74
N GLU A 41 7.04 -4.20 10.72
CA GLU A 41 7.59 -4.99 11.82
C GLU A 41 9.08 -4.69 12.04
N MET A 42 9.88 -4.62 10.98
CA MET A 42 11.33 -4.36 11.06
C MET A 42 11.69 -2.92 11.43
N GLU A 43 10.81 -1.96 11.12
CA GLU A 43 10.91 -0.56 11.53
C GLU A 43 10.25 -0.31 12.91
N ASN A 44 9.80 -1.37 13.59
CA ASN A 44 9.22 -1.33 14.94
C ASN A 44 7.99 -0.42 15.07
N LEU A 45 7.07 -0.49 14.10
CA LEU A 45 5.77 0.15 14.26
C LEU A 45 5.05 -0.38 15.52
N THR A 46 4.30 0.52 16.16
CA THR A 46 3.39 0.11 17.23
C THR A 46 2.31 -0.81 16.65
N GLU A 47 1.74 -1.70 17.45
CA GLU A 47 0.68 -2.62 16.99
C GLU A 47 -0.47 -1.88 16.29
N ARG A 48 -0.86 -0.72 16.82
CA ARG A 48 -1.89 0.14 16.21
C ARG A 48 -1.48 0.63 14.81
N LYS A 49 -0.27 1.16 14.66
CA LYS A 49 0.24 1.63 13.35
C LYS A 49 0.44 0.49 12.37
N GLN A 50 0.89 -0.66 12.85
CA GLN A 50 1.03 -1.89 12.07
C GLN A 50 -0.33 -2.33 11.50
N LYS A 51 -1.36 -2.39 12.34
CA LYS A 51 -2.73 -2.75 11.91
C LYS A 51 -3.29 -1.74 10.89
N ILE A 52 -3.05 -0.44 11.10
CA ILE A 52 -3.44 0.62 10.14
C ILE A 52 -2.74 0.41 8.79
N LEU A 53 -1.41 0.26 8.80
CA LEU A 53 -0.60 0.07 7.59
C LEU A 53 -1.03 -1.18 6.82
N GLU A 54 -1.21 -2.30 7.52
CA GLU A 54 -1.60 -3.57 6.89
C GLU A 54 -2.96 -3.47 6.21
N ILE A 55 -3.96 -2.87 6.86
CA ILE A 55 -5.29 -2.66 6.25
C ILE A 55 -5.18 -1.71 5.06
N ALA A 56 -4.45 -0.60 5.19
CA ALA A 56 -4.25 0.37 4.11
C ALA A 56 -3.56 -0.27 2.90
N ALA A 57 -2.51 -1.07 3.11
CA ALA A 57 -1.79 -1.77 2.05
C ALA A 57 -2.68 -2.78 1.30
N VAL A 58 -3.60 -3.46 2.00
CA VAL A 58 -4.54 -4.38 1.34
C VAL A 58 -5.51 -3.64 0.42
N ILE A 59 -5.92 -2.43 0.78
CA ILE A 59 -6.98 -1.69 0.05
C ILE A 59 -6.49 -0.45 -0.70
N HIS A 60 -5.17 -0.22 -0.80
CA HIS A 60 -4.61 1.02 -1.36
C HIS A 60 -5.13 1.31 -2.78
N ASP A 61 -5.26 0.25 -3.58
CA ASP A 61 -5.73 0.29 -4.97
C ASP A 61 -7.24 0.06 -5.13
N ILE A 62 -8.05 0.29 -4.08
CA ILE A 62 -9.51 0.07 -4.12
C ILE A 62 -10.22 0.84 -5.26
N ALA A 63 -9.63 1.96 -5.72
CA ALA A 63 -10.18 2.78 -6.79
C ALA A 63 -9.90 2.24 -8.20
N CYS A 64 -8.94 1.32 -8.38
CA CYS A 64 -8.55 0.79 -9.69
C CYS A 64 -9.74 0.35 -10.56
N PRO A 65 -10.70 -0.48 -10.08
CA PRO A 65 -11.85 -0.90 -10.88
C PRO A 65 -12.72 0.27 -11.36
N VAL A 66 -13.00 1.23 -10.47
CA VAL A 66 -13.80 2.41 -10.80
C VAL A 66 -13.06 3.28 -11.81
N CYS A 67 -11.76 3.48 -11.63
CA CYS A 67 -10.95 4.29 -12.54
C CYS A 67 -10.87 3.69 -13.94
N ARG A 68 -10.72 2.36 -14.06
CA ARG A 68 -10.75 1.68 -15.37
C ARG A 68 -12.06 1.92 -16.12
N VAL A 69 -13.20 1.81 -15.45
CA VAL A 69 -14.52 2.03 -16.06
C VAL A 69 -14.75 3.50 -16.40
N LYS A 70 -14.40 4.41 -15.49
CA LYS A 70 -14.74 5.85 -15.60
C LYS A 70 -13.77 6.63 -16.49
N TYR A 71 -12.50 6.25 -16.49
CA TYR A 71 -11.41 7.02 -17.12
C TYR A 71 -10.61 6.22 -18.16
N GLY A 72 -10.84 4.91 -18.28
CA GLY A 72 -10.08 4.04 -19.19
C GLY A 72 -8.64 3.76 -18.76
N ASN A 73 -8.25 4.17 -17.55
CA ASN A 73 -6.92 3.96 -16.96
C ASN A 73 -6.98 4.03 -15.43
N THR A 74 -5.89 3.70 -14.76
CA THR A 74 -5.74 3.69 -13.30
C THR A 74 -4.68 4.69 -12.82
N ASN A 75 -4.62 5.89 -13.42
CA ASN A 75 -3.63 6.87 -12.99
C ASN A 75 -3.84 7.28 -11.52
N GLY A 76 -2.73 7.57 -10.84
CA GLY A 76 -2.75 7.77 -9.39
C GLY A 76 -3.62 8.94 -8.92
N SER A 77 -3.65 10.04 -9.67
CA SER A 77 -4.48 11.21 -9.31
C SER A 77 -5.98 10.88 -9.32
N ASN A 78 -6.43 10.06 -10.27
CA ASN A 78 -7.81 9.58 -10.30
C ASN A 78 -8.08 8.57 -9.18
N GLN A 79 -7.13 7.70 -8.86
CA GLN A 79 -7.27 6.76 -7.75
C GLN A 79 -7.48 7.50 -6.43
N GLU A 80 -6.55 8.40 -6.09
CA GLU A 80 -6.60 9.24 -4.88
C GLU A 80 -7.90 10.06 -4.79
N LYS A 81 -8.43 10.53 -5.92
CA LYS A 81 -9.70 11.26 -5.98
C LYS A 81 -10.92 10.39 -5.68
N GLU A 82 -10.98 9.15 -6.17
CA GLU A 82 -12.14 8.28 -6.00
C GLU A 82 -12.07 7.45 -4.70
N SER A 83 -10.87 7.23 -4.17
CA SER A 83 -10.61 6.44 -2.95
C SER A 83 -11.43 6.84 -1.72
N PRO A 84 -11.62 8.13 -1.36
CA PRO A 84 -12.17 8.48 -0.05
C PRO A 84 -13.53 7.84 0.23
N LYS A 85 -14.43 7.86 -0.76
CA LYS A 85 -15.78 7.28 -0.57
C LYS A 85 -15.79 5.76 -0.63
N LEU A 86 -14.90 5.18 -1.44
CA LEU A 86 -14.76 3.74 -1.56
C LEU A 86 -14.22 3.13 -0.25
N VAL A 87 -13.21 3.77 0.34
CA VAL A 87 -12.62 3.35 1.62
C VAL A 87 -13.64 3.45 2.76
N GLU A 88 -14.36 4.57 2.86
CA GLU A 88 -15.42 4.75 3.87
C GLU A 88 -16.45 3.62 3.81
N ASN A 89 -16.93 3.29 2.61
CA ASN A 89 -17.90 2.22 2.41
C ASN A 89 -17.28 0.84 2.71
N PHE A 90 -16.03 0.61 2.33
CA PHE A 90 -15.35 -0.67 2.54
C PHE A 90 -15.10 -0.94 4.03
N LEU A 91 -14.71 0.08 4.80
CA LEU A 91 -14.35 -0.05 6.22
C LEU A 91 -15.55 -0.01 7.17
N LYS A 92 -16.77 0.27 6.67
CA LYS A 92 -17.98 0.40 7.51
C LYS A 92 -18.21 -0.76 8.47
N ASP A 93 -17.99 -1.99 7.99
CA ASP A 93 -18.22 -3.22 8.74
C ASP A 93 -16.91 -3.84 9.28
N VAL A 94 -15.80 -3.11 9.23
CA VAL A 94 -14.52 -3.55 9.79
C VAL A 94 -14.44 -3.08 11.24
N GLU A 95 -14.18 -4.01 12.17
CA GLU A 95 -14.10 -3.75 13.61
C GLU A 95 -12.81 -3.01 14.00
N ILE A 96 -12.76 -1.72 13.66
CA ILE A 96 -11.73 -0.76 14.02
C ILE A 96 -12.39 0.57 14.40
N ASP A 97 -11.72 1.35 15.24
CA ASP A 97 -12.21 2.68 15.65
C ASP A 97 -12.12 3.70 14.51
N ASP A 98 -12.80 4.84 14.69
CA ASP A 98 -12.95 5.84 13.65
C ASP A 98 -11.65 6.59 13.34
N GLU A 99 -10.76 6.78 14.30
CA GLU A 99 -9.42 7.35 14.05
C GLU A 99 -8.60 6.44 13.12
N MET A 100 -8.67 5.12 13.30
CA MET A 100 -8.04 4.18 12.38
C MET A 100 -8.66 4.28 10.98
N LYS A 101 -9.99 4.37 10.87
CA LYS A 101 -10.66 4.51 9.57
C LYS A 101 -10.23 5.79 8.86
N GLU A 102 -10.18 6.90 9.57
CA GLU A 102 -9.72 8.19 9.05
C GLU A 102 -8.27 8.11 8.59
N ARG A 103 -7.38 7.51 9.39
CA ARG A 103 -5.98 7.34 9.01
C ARG A 103 -5.81 6.43 7.80
N ILE A 104 -6.50 5.29 7.75
CA ILE A 104 -6.46 4.37 6.60
C ILE A 104 -6.96 5.09 5.34
N ASN A 105 -8.07 5.82 5.44
CA ASN A 105 -8.60 6.60 4.33
C ASN A 105 -7.60 7.66 3.84
N TYR A 106 -6.94 8.37 4.77
CA TYR A 106 -5.86 9.28 4.43
C TYR A 106 -4.73 8.57 3.67
N LEU A 107 -4.21 7.45 4.19
CA LEU A 107 -3.13 6.70 3.53
C LEU A 107 -3.51 6.27 2.11
N VAL A 108 -4.69 5.67 1.95
CA VAL A 108 -5.19 5.16 0.67
C VAL A 108 -5.50 6.29 -0.30
N SER A 109 -5.93 7.46 0.18
CA SER A 109 -6.25 8.60 -0.69
C SER A 109 -5.03 9.47 -1.04
N HIS A 110 -3.83 9.09 -0.59
CA HIS A 110 -2.60 9.81 -0.91
C HIS A 110 -1.44 8.87 -1.33
N HIS A 111 -1.67 7.57 -1.54
CA HIS A 111 -0.59 6.61 -1.80
C HIS A 111 0.17 6.81 -3.12
N HIS A 112 -0.17 7.80 -3.95
CA HIS A 112 0.62 8.22 -5.11
C HIS A 112 1.26 9.61 -4.93
N THR A 113 1.18 10.19 -3.72
CA THR A 113 1.72 11.51 -3.38
C THR A 113 3.03 11.36 -2.57
N TYR A 114 4.17 11.61 -3.21
CA TYR A 114 5.49 11.45 -2.57
C TYR A 114 5.98 12.66 -1.77
N THR A 115 5.18 13.73 -1.67
CA THR A 115 5.52 14.96 -0.94
C THR A 115 4.73 15.07 0.36
N ASN A 116 5.29 15.78 1.36
CA ASN A 116 4.65 15.97 2.67
C ASN A 116 4.18 14.65 3.31
N VAL A 117 5.01 13.61 3.22
CA VAL A 117 4.70 12.28 3.75
C VAL A 117 4.60 12.34 5.27
N ASP A 118 3.38 12.40 5.76
CA ASP A 118 3.06 12.42 7.18
C ASP A 118 3.08 11.00 7.73
N GLY A 119 4.10 10.65 8.52
CA GLY A 119 4.17 9.41 9.29
C GLY A 119 4.88 8.24 8.60
N LEU A 120 5.42 7.35 9.43
CA LEU A 120 6.21 6.20 9.00
C LEU A 120 5.36 5.12 8.30
N ASP A 121 4.12 4.91 8.75
CA ASP A 121 3.13 4.06 8.08
C ASP A 121 2.89 4.51 6.63
N TYR A 122 2.77 5.82 6.41
CA TYR A 122 2.61 6.35 5.06
C TYR A 122 3.86 6.13 4.20
N ARG A 123 5.04 6.44 4.73
CA ARG A 123 6.30 6.16 4.02
C ARG A 123 6.43 4.69 3.64
N ILE A 124 6.10 3.77 4.56
CA ILE A 124 6.20 2.33 4.30
C ILE A 124 5.21 1.88 3.22
N LEU A 125 3.99 2.42 3.21
CA LEU A 125 3.03 2.12 2.14
C LEU A 125 3.58 2.50 0.76
N LEU A 126 4.15 3.71 0.63
CA LEU A 126 4.76 4.19 -0.62
C LEU A 126 5.95 3.32 -1.05
N GLU A 127 6.79 2.92 -0.11
CA GLU A 127 7.95 2.07 -0.38
C GLU A 127 7.54 0.65 -0.79
N ALA A 128 6.58 0.05 -0.08
CA ALA A 128 6.08 -1.29 -0.36
C ALA A 128 5.39 -1.38 -1.73
N ASP A 129 4.58 -0.38 -2.08
CA ASP A 129 3.95 -0.28 -3.39
C ASP A 129 5.00 -0.10 -4.50
N PHE A 130 6.00 0.78 -4.29
CA PHE A 130 7.09 0.96 -5.24
C PHE A 130 7.87 -0.33 -5.50
N LEU A 131 8.17 -1.12 -4.45
CA LEU A 131 8.88 -2.40 -4.60
C LEU A 131 8.15 -3.38 -5.53
N VAL A 132 6.83 -3.35 -5.57
CA VAL A 132 6.05 -4.21 -6.47
C VAL A 132 5.96 -3.59 -7.87
N ASN A 133 5.67 -2.30 -7.94
CA ASN A 133 5.53 -1.58 -9.21
C ASN A 133 6.81 -1.58 -10.04
N ALA A 134 7.98 -1.52 -9.41
CA ALA A 134 9.25 -1.54 -10.13
C ALA A 134 9.51 -2.87 -10.85
N ASP A 135 9.03 -3.99 -10.33
CA ASP A 135 9.05 -5.30 -11.01
C ASP A 135 7.97 -5.38 -12.09
N GLU A 136 6.71 -5.08 -11.73
CA GLU A 136 5.56 -5.21 -12.63
C GLU A 136 5.61 -4.26 -13.85
N SER A 137 6.31 -3.13 -13.71
CA SER A 137 6.52 -2.15 -14.78
C SER A 137 7.88 -2.28 -15.48
N GLU A 138 8.67 -3.31 -15.17
CA GLU A 138 10.02 -3.53 -15.72
C GLU A 138 10.90 -2.26 -15.66
N MET A 139 10.91 -1.57 -14.51
CA MET A 139 11.59 -0.29 -14.38
C MET A 139 13.11 -0.42 -14.58
N SER A 140 13.70 0.56 -15.29
CA SER A 140 15.15 0.60 -15.47
C SER A 140 15.91 0.79 -14.15
N GLU A 141 17.13 0.26 -14.05
CA GLU A 141 18.01 0.43 -12.90
C GLU A 141 18.16 1.90 -12.47
N ASN A 142 18.34 2.82 -13.42
CA ASN A 142 18.42 4.27 -13.16
C ASN A 142 17.16 4.83 -12.47
N ALA A 143 15.97 4.33 -12.84
CA ALA A 143 14.71 4.75 -12.25
C ALA A 143 14.57 4.22 -10.82
N VAL A 144 14.97 2.96 -10.59
CA VAL A 144 15.02 2.35 -9.24
C VAL A 144 16.03 3.08 -8.35
N GLU A 145 17.22 3.43 -8.87
CA GLU A 145 18.20 4.23 -8.13
C GLU A 145 17.68 5.61 -7.77
N THR A 146 17.00 6.28 -8.70
CA THR A 146 16.39 7.59 -8.44
C THR A 146 15.33 7.50 -7.34
N ALA A 147 14.51 6.43 -7.35
CA ALA A 147 13.54 6.20 -6.30
C ALA A 147 14.20 5.91 -4.94
N ARG A 148 15.31 5.16 -4.92
CA ARG A 148 16.10 4.93 -3.69
C ARG A 148 16.48 6.23 -2.98
N GLU A 149 16.78 7.28 -3.75
CA GLU A 149 17.15 8.60 -3.22
C GLU A 149 15.94 9.46 -2.83
N ARG A 150 14.84 9.39 -3.59
CA ARG A 150 13.73 10.35 -3.51
C ARG A 150 12.49 9.84 -2.79
N VAL A 151 12.28 8.53 -2.78
CA VAL A 151 11.07 7.87 -2.26
C VAL A 151 11.39 7.07 -1.00
N PHE A 152 12.52 6.36 -0.98
CA PHE A 152 12.87 5.49 0.14
C PHE A 152 13.57 6.26 1.25
N GLU A 153 13.02 6.18 2.44
CA GLU A 153 13.57 6.76 3.66
C GLU A 153 13.85 5.69 4.71
N THR A 154 13.03 4.63 4.81
CA THR A 154 13.24 3.57 5.80
C THR A 154 14.52 2.76 5.52
N ASN A 155 15.16 2.30 6.60
CA ASN A 155 16.37 1.49 6.47
C ASN A 155 16.04 0.13 5.83
N THR A 156 14.91 -0.45 6.20
CA THR A 156 14.45 -1.74 5.70
C THR A 156 14.06 -1.65 4.22
N GLY A 157 13.26 -0.66 3.82
CA GLY A 157 12.88 -0.44 2.43
C GLY A 157 14.11 -0.26 1.51
N LYS A 158 15.10 0.55 1.92
CA LYS A 158 16.35 0.74 1.16
C LYS A 158 17.14 -0.57 0.98
N LYS A 159 17.22 -1.38 2.03
CA LYS A 159 17.90 -2.69 2.00
C LYS A 159 17.19 -3.67 1.07
N LEU A 160 15.86 -3.71 1.12
CA LEU A 160 15.05 -4.55 0.24
C LEU A 160 15.19 -4.12 -1.22
N LEU A 161 15.03 -2.83 -1.51
CA LEU A 161 15.21 -2.27 -2.85
C LEU A 161 16.60 -2.63 -3.42
N THR A 162 17.65 -2.43 -2.63
CA THR A 162 19.02 -2.76 -3.04
C THR A 162 19.19 -4.26 -3.30
N SER A 163 18.56 -5.11 -2.49
CA SER A 163 18.68 -6.57 -2.59
C SER A 163 17.90 -7.13 -3.78
N ILE A 164 16.67 -6.65 -4.02
CA ILE A 164 15.78 -7.08 -5.11
C ILE A 164 16.38 -6.68 -6.45
N TYR A 165 16.80 -5.41 -6.58
CA TYR A 165 17.28 -4.85 -7.86
C TYR A 165 18.80 -4.84 -8.00
N LYS A 166 19.53 -5.46 -7.06
CA LYS A 166 21.00 -5.58 -7.06
C LYS A 166 21.73 -4.26 -7.28
N LEU A 167 21.22 -3.19 -6.67
CA LEU A 167 21.77 -1.85 -6.85
C LEU A 167 23.20 -1.76 -6.26
N PRO A 168 24.07 -0.92 -6.83
CA PRO A 168 25.39 -0.68 -6.27
C PRO A 168 25.27 -0.13 -4.84
N ALA A 169 26.21 -0.56 -4.00
CA ALA A 169 26.39 -0.01 -2.66
C ALA A 169 26.74 1.48 -2.77
N ARG A 170 26.19 2.29 -1.88
CA ARG A 170 26.51 3.71 -1.73
C ARG A 170 26.92 4.00 -0.30
#